data_AF-A0A357KWK6-F1
#
_entry.id   AF-A0A357KWK6-F1
#
_cell.length_a   1.000
_cell.length_b   1.000
_cell.length_c   1.000
_cell.angle_alpha   90.00
_cell.angle_beta   90.00
_cell.angle_gamma   90.00
#
_symmetry.space_group_name_H-M   'P 1'
#
loop_
_entity.id
_entity.type
_entity.pdbx_description
1 polymer ?
#
loop_
_entity_poly.entity_id
_entity_poly.type
_entity_poly.pdbx_seq_one_letter_code
_entity_poly.pdbx_strand_id
1 'polypeptide(L)'
;MINMPRLVRLACDGHFDAMLGEVVRNGRPLPLSVRLRLSQPDSLAPAALGLALQRVLELTYRPTDTSVSLLRELLARALPDGSFGSVSATAIALAALLGFEHQVNSLPGARTGDGSRYIDPALRATLQRAIADALGRLGAQWALGERTDGHAALLGDDIDTAVVLWQLAFCPAFGRVVPLGALFESAEANGLLHDRRTAPLVSGSALALRVAPERAA
;
A
#
# COMPACT_ATOMS: atom_id res chain seq x y z
N MET A 1 -10.92 -19.93 0.60
CA MET A 1 -11.68 -18.84 -0.03
C MET A 1 -11.96 -17.80 1.03
N ILE A 2 -11.63 -16.53 0.77
CA ILE A 2 -11.82 -15.46 1.74
C ILE A 2 -13.31 -15.16 1.90
N ASN A 3 -13.79 -15.08 3.15
CA ASN A 3 -15.17 -14.76 3.45
C ASN A 3 -15.26 -13.26 3.78
N MET A 4 -15.83 -12.47 2.86
CA MET A 4 -15.91 -11.00 2.99
C MET A 4 -16.64 -10.55 4.28
N PRO A 5 -17.83 -11.08 4.62
CA PRO A 5 -18.46 -10.82 5.92
C PRO A 5 -17.54 -11.06 7.11
N ARG A 6 -16.71 -12.10 7.06
CA ARG A 6 -15.76 -12.40 8.15
C ARG A 6 -14.67 -11.34 8.27
N LEU A 7 -14.14 -10.81 7.16
CA LEU A 7 -13.15 -9.72 7.20
C LEU A 7 -13.74 -8.46 7.85
N VAL A 8 -14.96 -8.07 7.48
CA VAL A 8 -15.64 -6.92 8.08
C VAL A 8 -15.81 -7.12 9.58
N ARG A 9 -16.29 -8.30 10.00
CA ARG A 9 -16.43 -8.61 11.43
C ARG A 9 -15.11 -8.53 12.17
N LEU A 10 -14.04 -9.12 11.63
CA LEU A 10 -12.70 -9.01 12.23
C LEU A 10 -12.19 -7.57 12.30
N ALA A 11 -12.57 -6.70 11.35
CA ALA A 11 -12.24 -5.28 11.37
C ALA A 11 -12.96 -4.55 12.50
N CYS A 12 -14.28 -4.73 12.59
CA CYS A 12 -15.12 -4.12 13.63
C CYS A 12 -14.73 -4.58 15.03
N ASP A 13 -14.39 -5.86 15.20
CA ASP A 13 -14.00 -6.44 16.48
C ASP A 13 -12.53 -6.14 16.86
N GLY A 14 -11.78 -5.42 16.01
CA GLY A 14 -10.38 -5.10 16.24
C GLY A 14 -9.41 -6.30 16.19
N HIS A 15 -9.85 -7.43 15.64
CA HIS A 15 -9.07 -8.67 15.53
C HIS A 15 -8.12 -8.65 14.32
N PHE A 16 -7.22 -7.67 14.26
CA PHE A 16 -6.35 -7.42 13.11
C PHE A 16 -5.31 -8.51 12.85
N ASP A 17 -4.79 -9.18 13.87
CA ASP A 17 -3.85 -10.30 13.69
C ASP A 17 -4.52 -11.48 12.96
N ALA A 18 -5.72 -11.86 13.41
CA ALA A 18 -6.53 -12.87 12.75
C ALA A 18 -6.91 -12.46 11.32
N MET A 19 -7.22 -11.17 11.10
CA MET A 19 -7.48 -10.65 9.76
C MET A 19 -6.25 -10.76 8.85
N LEU A 20 -5.09 -10.34 9.31
CA LEU A 20 -3.83 -10.45 8.57
C LEU A 20 -3.54 -11.91 8.21
N GLY A 21 -3.72 -12.83 9.16
CA GLY A 21 -3.61 -14.26 8.92
C GLY A 21 -4.56 -14.77 7.84
N GLU A 22 -5.83 -14.35 7.86
CA GLU A 22 -6.83 -14.72 6.85
C GLU A 22 -6.50 -14.19 5.46
N VAL A 23 -6.06 -12.93 5.35
CA VAL A 23 -5.72 -12.30 4.07
C VAL A 23 -4.48 -12.95 3.48
N VAL A 24 -3.40 -13.15 4.26
CA VAL A 24 -2.17 -13.77 3.77
C VAL A 24 -2.41 -15.22 3.31
N ARG A 25 -3.25 -15.98 4.04
CA ARG A 25 -3.57 -17.37 3.69
C ARG A 25 -4.40 -17.51 2.41
N ASN A 26 -5.21 -16.50 2.07
CA ASN A 26 -6.11 -16.53 0.89
C ASN A 26 -5.70 -15.55 -0.23
N GLY A 27 -4.54 -14.92 -0.09
CA GLY A 27 -4.04 -13.87 -0.98
C GLY A 27 -2.62 -14.19 -1.43
N ARG A 28 -1.75 -13.18 -1.39
CA ARG A 28 -0.34 -13.32 -1.76
C ARG A 28 0.46 -13.76 -0.52
N PRO A 29 1.16 -14.91 -0.55
CA PRO A 29 1.94 -15.35 0.59
C PRO A 29 3.04 -14.34 0.90
N LEU A 30 3.18 -13.97 2.17
CA LEU A 30 4.20 -13.06 2.65
C LEU A 30 5.35 -13.84 3.32
N PRO A 31 6.61 -13.46 3.09
CA PRO A 31 7.73 -13.96 3.88
C PRO A 31 7.49 -13.76 5.38
N LEU A 32 7.98 -14.70 6.21
CA LEU A 32 7.78 -14.64 7.67
C LEU A 32 8.32 -13.35 8.29
N SER A 33 9.47 -12.86 7.82
CA SER A 33 10.07 -11.59 8.25
C SER A 33 9.13 -10.40 8.06
N VAL A 34 8.45 -10.34 6.92
CA VAL A 34 7.49 -9.29 6.59
C VAL A 34 6.26 -9.44 7.49
N ARG A 35 5.76 -10.66 7.70
CA ARG A 35 4.63 -10.90 8.62
C ARG A 35 4.95 -10.42 10.03
N LEU A 36 6.12 -10.77 10.57
CA LEU A 36 6.55 -10.32 11.90
C LEU A 36 6.70 -8.79 11.99
N ARG A 37 7.16 -8.14 10.91
CA ARG A 37 7.22 -6.67 10.81
C ARG A 37 5.83 -6.05 10.81
N LEU A 38 4.89 -6.62 10.06
CA LEU A 38 3.51 -6.13 9.99
C LEU A 38 2.72 -6.43 11.28
N SER A 39 3.09 -7.46 12.05
CA SER A 39 2.45 -7.78 13.33
C SER A 39 2.82 -6.84 14.48
N GLN A 40 3.69 -5.85 14.25
CA GLN A 40 4.01 -4.85 15.28
C GLN A 40 2.79 -3.96 15.59
N PRO A 41 2.59 -3.53 16.86
CA PRO A 41 1.39 -2.80 17.28
C PRO A 41 1.05 -1.60 16.38
N ASP A 42 2.04 -0.80 16.00
CA ASP A 42 1.84 0.42 15.21
C ASP A 42 1.53 0.15 13.73
N SER A 43 1.79 -1.07 13.25
CA SER A 43 1.67 -1.44 11.83
C SER A 43 0.51 -2.40 11.56
N LEU A 44 0.10 -3.17 12.56
CA LEU A 44 -0.79 -4.30 12.39
C LEU A 44 -2.15 -3.91 11.83
N ALA A 45 -2.82 -2.93 12.46
CA ALA A 45 -4.18 -2.58 12.04
C ALA A 45 -4.21 -1.99 10.61
N PRO A 46 -3.39 -0.98 10.26
CA PRO A 46 -3.41 -0.43 8.91
C PRO A 46 -2.94 -1.42 7.84
N ALA A 47 -1.94 -2.25 8.13
CA ALA A 47 -1.48 -3.27 7.19
C ALA A 47 -2.56 -4.34 6.93
N ALA A 48 -3.21 -4.83 7.99
CA ALA A 48 -4.29 -5.80 7.86
C ALA A 48 -5.47 -5.24 7.05
N LEU A 49 -5.90 -4.02 7.37
CA LEU A 49 -6.98 -3.33 6.65
C LEU A 49 -6.61 -3.03 5.19
N GLY A 50 -5.40 -2.56 4.93
CA GLY A 50 -4.92 -2.27 3.57
C GLY A 50 -4.87 -3.54 2.72
N LEU A 51 -4.30 -4.64 3.22
CA LEU A 51 -4.27 -5.92 2.50
C LEU A 51 -5.67 -6.50 2.31
N ALA A 52 -6.54 -6.40 3.32
CA ALA A 52 -7.94 -6.82 3.21
C ALA A 52 -8.69 -6.03 2.14
N LEU A 53 -8.53 -4.71 2.12
CA LEU A 53 -9.13 -3.82 1.13
C LEU A 53 -8.62 -4.14 -0.27
N GLN A 54 -7.31 -4.27 -0.48
CA GLN A 54 -6.74 -4.70 -1.77
C GLN A 54 -7.36 -6.02 -2.23
N ARG A 55 -7.47 -7.00 -1.33
CA ARG A 55 -8.04 -8.30 -1.67
C ARG A 55 -9.52 -8.22 -2.04
N VAL A 56 -10.29 -7.36 -1.37
CA VAL A 56 -11.69 -7.12 -1.73
C VAL A 56 -11.78 -6.51 -3.12
N LEU A 57 -10.98 -5.49 -3.41
CA LEU A 57 -10.95 -4.83 -4.70
C LEU A 57 -10.55 -5.79 -5.84
N GLU A 58 -9.57 -6.65 -5.61
CA GLU A 58 -9.16 -7.70 -6.57
C GLU A 58 -10.30 -8.66 -6.91
N LEU A 59 -11.19 -8.96 -5.95
CA LEU A 59 -12.26 -9.95 -6.10
C LEU A 59 -13.56 -9.35 -6.62
N THR A 60 -13.83 -8.07 -6.35
CA THR A 60 -15.12 -7.45 -6.71
C THR A 60 -15.05 -6.61 -7.98
N TYR A 61 -13.86 -6.14 -8.39
CA TYR A 61 -13.63 -5.24 -9.54
C TYR A 61 -14.42 -3.92 -9.52
N ARG A 62 -15.15 -3.65 -8.44
CA ARG A 62 -15.91 -2.43 -8.19
C ARG A 62 -15.99 -2.16 -6.68
N PRO A 63 -16.18 -0.90 -6.26
CA PRO A 63 -16.50 -0.57 -4.88
C PRO A 63 -17.76 -1.32 -4.40
N THR A 64 -17.73 -1.76 -3.15
CA THR A 64 -18.82 -2.44 -2.45
C THR A 64 -18.95 -1.84 -1.06
N ASP A 65 -20.07 -2.06 -0.38
CA ASP A 65 -20.24 -1.60 1.01
C ASP A 65 -19.15 -2.14 1.95
N THR A 66 -18.66 -3.36 1.67
CA THR A 66 -17.52 -3.95 2.38
C THR A 66 -16.22 -3.17 2.13
N SER A 67 -15.88 -2.87 0.88
CA SER A 67 -14.65 -2.09 0.61
C SER A 67 -14.76 -0.66 1.10
N VAL A 68 -15.93 -0.04 1.06
CA VAL A 68 -16.18 1.30 1.65
C VAL A 68 -16.03 1.26 3.18
N SER A 69 -16.52 0.22 3.85
CA SER A 69 -16.38 0.07 5.30
C SER A 69 -14.91 -0.11 5.70
N LEU A 70 -14.18 -0.99 5.02
CA LEU A 70 -12.74 -1.17 5.24
C LEU A 70 -11.94 0.10 4.93
N LEU A 71 -12.33 0.85 3.90
CA LEU A 71 -11.72 2.13 3.56
C LEU A 71 -11.89 3.14 4.69
N ARG A 72 -13.10 3.30 5.24
CA ARG A 72 -13.36 4.23 6.35
C ARG A 72 -12.54 3.86 7.58
N GLU A 73 -12.49 2.58 7.92
CA GLU A 73 -11.66 2.07 9.02
C GLU A 73 -10.16 2.33 8.78
N LEU A 74 -9.68 2.14 7.55
CA LEU A 74 -8.29 2.43 7.21
C LEU A 74 -7.99 3.93 7.33
N LEU A 75 -8.83 4.79 6.75
CA LEU A 75 -8.67 6.25 6.80
C LEU A 75 -8.71 6.80 8.23
N ALA A 76 -9.52 6.21 9.12
CA ALA A 76 -9.58 6.59 10.54
C ALA A 76 -8.26 6.33 11.30
N ARG A 77 -7.34 5.55 10.72
CA ARG A 77 -6.02 5.22 11.29
C ARG A 77 -4.87 6.02 10.67
N ALA A 78 -5.17 6.94 9.74
CA ALA A 78 -4.17 7.86 9.23
C ALA A 78 -3.65 8.75 10.38
N LEU A 79 -2.33 8.83 10.53
CA LEU A 79 -1.69 9.71 11.50
C LEU A 79 -1.61 11.15 10.98
N PRO A 80 -1.46 12.16 11.86
CA PRO A 80 -1.39 13.57 11.44
C PRO A 80 -0.24 13.89 10.48
N ASP A 81 0.81 13.07 10.43
CA ASP A 81 1.95 13.22 9.52
C ASP A 81 1.74 12.55 8.16
N GLY A 82 0.54 12.00 7.90
CA GLY A 82 0.21 11.27 6.67
C GLY A 82 0.61 9.80 6.67
N SER A 83 1.30 9.31 7.70
CA SER A 83 1.69 7.90 7.80
C SER A 83 0.55 7.02 8.32
N PHE A 84 0.73 5.70 8.17
CA PHE A 84 -0.12 4.68 8.76
C PHE A 84 0.70 3.77 9.70
N GLY A 85 1.62 4.37 10.46
CA GLY A 85 2.58 3.66 11.32
C GLY A 85 3.94 3.51 10.65
N SER A 86 4.40 2.28 10.44
CA SER A 86 5.69 2.04 9.75
C SER A 86 5.64 2.42 8.26
N VAL A 87 6.81 2.48 7.62
CA VAL A 87 6.94 2.66 6.16
C VAL A 87 6.23 1.54 5.42
N SER A 88 6.41 0.27 5.82
CA SER A 88 5.67 -0.88 5.26
C SER A 88 4.15 -0.72 5.36
N ALA A 89 3.64 -0.35 6.54
CA ALA A 89 2.20 -0.19 6.75
C ALA A 89 1.64 0.98 5.92
N THR A 90 2.38 2.09 5.83
CA THR A 90 2.05 3.25 4.98
C THR A 90 2.01 2.86 3.51
N ALA A 91 2.96 2.07 3.01
CA ALA A 91 2.97 1.62 1.62
C ALA A 91 1.79 0.70 1.28
N ILE A 92 1.47 -0.25 2.17
CA ILE A 92 0.32 -1.15 2.03
C ILE A 92 -1.01 -0.37 2.04
N ALA A 93 -1.16 0.56 2.99
CA ALA A 93 -2.33 1.42 3.07
C ALA A 93 -2.47 2.25 1.80
N LEU A 94 -1.42 2.95 1.38
CA LEU A 94 -1.41 3.77 0.18
C LEU A 94 -1.77 2.97 -1.09
N ALA A 95 -1.22 1.77 -1.27
CA ALA A 95 -1.57 0.90 -2.39
C ALA A 95 -3.07 0.54 -2.39
N ALA A 96 -3.65 0.28 -1.21
CA ALA A 96 -5.08 0.03 -1.07
C ALA A 96 -5.94 1.26 -1.41
N LEU A 97 -5.53 2.45 -0.94
CA LEU A 97 -6.21 3.71 -1.23
C LEU A 97 -6.18 4.05 -2.71
N LEU A 98 -5.01 3.93 -3.36
CA LEU A 98 -4.84 4.15 -4.81
C LEU A 98 -5.66 3.14 -5.63
N GLY A 99 -5.68 1.87 -5.22
CA GLY A 99 -6.50 0.84 -5.87
C GLY A 99 -7.99 1.15 -5.76
N PHE A 100 -8.45 1.61 -4.59
CA PHE A 100 -9.84 2.01 -4.39
C PHE A 100 -10.20 3.23 -5.24
N GLU A 101 -9.37 4.28 -5.21
CA GLU A 101 -9.56 5.49 -6.02
C GLU A 101 -9.62 5.15 -7.52
N HIS A 102 -8.73 4.28 -7.99
CA HIS A 102 -8.72 3.84 -9.38
C HIS A 102 -10.03 3.16 -9.78
N GLN A 103 -10.54 2.23 -8.97
CA GLN A 103 -11.82 1.57 -9.24
C GLN A 103 -12.98 2.57 -9.27
N VAL A 104 -13.06 3.47 -8.30
CA VAL A 104 -14.09 4.52 -8.26
C VAL A 104 -14.05 5.39 -9.51
N ASN A 105 -12.86 5.81 -9.94
CA ASN A 105 -12.69 6.68 -11.11
C ASN A 105 -12.86 5.96 -12.45
N SER A 106 -12.86 4.63 -12.45
CA SER A 106 -13.07 3.80 -13.63
C SER A 106 -14.55 3.47 -13.89
N LEU A 107 -15.45 3.79 -12.95
CA LEU A 107 -16.88 3.54 -13.12
C LEU A 107 -17.49 4.48 -14.18
N PRO A 108 -18.35 3.97 -15.08
CA PRO A 108 -19.18 4.80 -15.95
C PRO A 108 -19.97 5.81 -15.10
N GLY A 109 -19.94 7.09 -15.49
CA GLY A 109 -20.63 8.16 -14.76
C GLY A 109 -19.86 8.80 -13.61
N ALA A 110 -18.65 8.31 -13.26
CA ALA A 110 -17.77 8.98 -12.30
C ALA A 110 -17.43 10.43 -12.73
N ARG A 111 -17.40 10.69 -14.04
CA ARG A 111 -17.14 12.02 -14.63
C ARG A 111 -18.39 12.90 -14.76
N THR A 112 -19.59 12.32 -14.69
CA THR A 112 -20.86 13.05 -14.89
C THR A 112 -21.54 13.43 -13.58
N GLY A 113 -20.92 13.14 -12.42
CA GLY A 113 -21.46 13.45 -11.10
C GLY A 113 -22.44 12.42 -10.52
N ASP A 114 -22.85 11.41 -11.31
CA ASP A 114 -23.74 10.32 -10.88
C ASP A 114 -22.97 9.15 -10.21
N GLY A 115 -21.64 9.21 -10.18
CA GLY A 115 -20.78 8.29 -9.42
C GLY A 115 -20.91 8.40 -7.89
N SER A 116 -21.81 9.25 -7.38
CA SER A 116 -22.09 9.48 -5.96
C SER A 116 -22.69 8.27 -5.24
N ARG A 117 -23.08 7.21 -5.96
CA ARG A 117 -23.74 6.04 -5.35
C ARG A 117 -22.85 5.22 -4.41
N TYR A 118 -21.53 5.30 -4.52
CA TYR A 118 -20.62 4.42 -3.76
C TYR A 118 -19.82 5.14 -2.68
N ILE A 119 -19.39 6.38 -2.94
CA ILE A 119 -18.76 7.23 -1.93
C ILE A 119 -19.34 8.63 -2.03
N ASP A 120 -19.67 9.20 -0.88
CA ASP A 120 -20.07 10.59 -0.78
C ASP A 120 -18.86 11.53 -1.05
N PRO A 121 -19.11 12.80 -1.43
CA PRO A 121 -18.03 13.76 -1.73
C PRO A 121 -17.06 14.00 -0.57
N ALA A 122 -17.51 13.92 0.68
CA ALA A 122 -16.66 14.15 1.84
C ALA A 122 -15.66 13.00 2.01
N LEU A 123 -16.12 11.75 1.91
CA LEU A 123 -15.25 10.57 1.94
C LEU A 123 -14.23 10.59 0.79
N ARG A 124 -14.64 11.04 -0.41
CA ARG A 124 -13.73 11.21 -1.54
C ARG A 124 -12.63 12.23 -1.23
N ALA A 125 -12.97 13.38 -0.66
CA ALA A 125 -11.99 14.40 -0.29
C ALA A 125 -11.02 13.89 0.78
N THR A 126 -11.51 13.14 1.78
CA THR A 126 -10.67 12.50 2.81
C THR A 126 -9.71 11.47 2.18
N LEU A 127 -10.20 10.64 1.26
CA LEU A 127 -9.38 9.67 0.53
C LEU A 127 -8.25 10.37 -0.23
N GLN A 128 -8.56 11.40 -1.00
CA GLN A 128 -7.58 12.14 -1.81
C GLN A 128 -6.52 12.81 -0.95
N ARG A 129 -6.93 13.41 0.18
CA ARG A 129 -5.99 13.99 1.14
C ARG A 129 -5.06 12.94 1.73
N ALA A 130 -5.61 11.81 2.21
CA ALA A 130 -4.80 10.73 2.78
C ALA A 130 -3.80 10.15 1.76
N ILE A 131 -4.18 10.03 0.48
CA ILE A 131 -3.27 9.62 -0.59
C ILE A 131 -2.13 10.64 -0.75
N ALA A 132 -2.46 11.94 -0.83
CA ALA A 132 -1.46 12.99 -1.00
C ALA A 132 -0.49 13.07 0.19
N ASP A 133 -1.01 13.00 1.42
CA ASP A 133 -0.22 13.05 2.64
C ASP A 133 0.71 11.82 2.76
N ALA A 134 0.19 10.62 2.48
CA ALA A 134 1.01 9.40 2.50
C ALA A 134 2.10 9.38 1.42
N LEU A 135 1.80 9.88 0.21
CA LEU A 135 2.79 10.08 -0.83
C LEU A 135 3.87 11.06 -0.39
N GLY A 136 3.47 12.23 0.14
CA GLY A 136 4.39 13.23 0.66
C GLY A 136 5.27 12.69 1.79
N ARG A 137 4.71 11.87 2.68
CA ARG A 137 5.44 11.23 3.77
C ARG A 137 6.51 10.26 3.27
N LEU A 138 6.18 9.40 2.30
CA LEU A 138 7.15 8.48 1.70
C LEU A 138 8.23 9.24 0.91
N GLY A 139 7.87 10.32 0.21
CA GLY A 139 8.82 11.21 -0.45
C GLY A 139 9.81 11.87 0.52
N ALA A 140 9.31 12.37 1.65
CA ALA A 140 10.14 12.95 2.68
C ALA A 140 11.10 11.91 3.29
N GLN A 141 10.64 10.68 3.50
CA GLN A 141 11.49 9.57 3.96
C GLN A 141 12.61 9.24 2.95
N TRP A 142 12.28 9.19 1.66
CA TRP A 142 13.28 8.99 0.60
C TRP A 142 14.36 10.09 0.61
N ALA A 143 13.93 11.35 0.63
CA ALA A 143 14.84 12.50 0.62
C ALA A 143 15.73 12.58 1.88
N LEU A 144 15.28 12.01 3.01
CA LEU A 144 16.12 11.88 4.21
C LEU A 144 17.17 10.77 4.03
N GLY A 145 16.80 9.64 3.43
CA GLY A 145 17.72 8.55 3.12
C GLY A 145 18.88 8.99 2.22
N GLU A 146 18.58 9.77 1.17
CA GLU A 146 19.61 10.29 0.23
C GLU A 146 20.67 11.19 0.88
N ARG A 147 20.34 11.84 2.00
CA ARG A 147 21.25 12.76 2.70
C ARG A 147 22.19 12.08 3.68
N THR A 148 22.02 10.78 3.91
CA THR A 148 22.83 10.04 4.87
C THR A 148 24.06 9.48 4.15
N ASP A 149 25.23 10.06 4.44
CA ASP A 149 26.46 9.83 3.68
C ASP A 149 26.84 8.34 3.55
N GLY A 150 27.03 7.90 2.29
CA GLY A 150 27.77 6.70 1.93
C GLY A 150 26.97 5.40 1.76
N HIS A 151 25.67 5.37 2.09
CA HIS A 151 24.82 4.20 1.86
C HIS A 151 23.76 4.51 0.80
N ALA A 152 23.45 3.53 -0.05
CA ALA A 152 22.39 3.71 -1.04
C ALA A 152 21.06 3.93 -0.31
N ALA A 153 20.33 4.98 -0.70
CA ALA A 153 19.15 5.46 0.02
C ALA A 153 18.07 4.37 0.09
N LEU A 154 17.58 4.06 1.29
CA LEU A 154 16.48 3.13 1.52
C LEU A 154 15.28 3.88 2.10
N LEU A 155 14.09 3.31 1.90
CA LEU A 155 12.87 3.77 2.58
C LEU A 155 12.71 3.00 3.88
N GLY A 156 13.21 3.57 4.99
CA GLY A 156 13.30 2.86 6.26
C GLY A 156 14.47 1.88 6.24
N ASP A 157 14.18 0.58 6.25
CA ASP A 157 15.18 -0.49 6.13
C ASP A 157 14.93 -1.39 4.90
N ASP A 158 15.66 -2.50 4.81
CA ASP A 158 15.57 -3.46 3.70
C ASP A 158 14.16 -4.04 3.54
N ILE A 159 13.48 -4.36 4.65
CA ILE A 159 12.14 -4.95 4.63
C ILE A 159 11.13 -3.90 4.19
N ASP A 160 11.23 -2.70 4.75
CA ASP A 160 10.35 -1.58 4.39
C ASP A 160 10.50 -1.22 2.91
N THR A 161 11.73 -1.13 2.40
CA THR A 161 12.01 -0.87 0.99
C THR A 161 11.46 -1.97 0.09
N ALA A 162 11.63 -3.24 0.47
CA ALA A 162 11.08 -4.37 -0.28
C ALA A 162 9.55 -4.35 -0.32
N VAL A 163 8.88 -3.99 0.78
CA VAL A 163 7.42 -3.85 0.84
C VAL A 163 6.95 -2.67 -0.02
N VAL A 164 7.64 -1.53 0.03
CA VAL A 164 7.33 -0.37 -0.83
C VAL A 164 7.40 -0.76 -2.30
N LEU A 165 8.51 -1.37 -2.73
CA LEU A 165 8.67 -1.81 -4.11
C LEU A 165 7.58 -2.81 -4.51
N TRP A 166 7.25 -3.76 -3.65
CA TRP A 166 6.21 -4.74 -3.91
C TRP A 166 4.81 -4.11 -4.05
N GLN A 167 4.50 -3.11 -3.23
CA GLN A 167 3.19 -2.49 -3.16
C GLN A 167 2.98 -1.38 -4.20
N LEU A 168 4.02 -0.60 -4.50
CA LEU A 168 3.87 0.69 -5.18
C LEU A 168 4.65 0.82 -6.49
N ALA A 169 5.45 -0.17 -6.90
CA ALA A 169 6.25 -0.06 -8.13
C ALA A 169 5.39 0.12 -9.41
N PHE A 170 4.13 -0.31 -9.40
CA PHE A 170 3.20 -0.14 -10.52
C PHE A 170 2.30 1.09 -10.39
N CYS A 171 2.49 1.93 -9.36
CA CYS A 171 1.67 3.09 -9.08
C CYS A 171 2.31 4.37 -9.65
N PRO A 172 1.78 4.97 -10.73
CA PRO A 172 2.41 6.14 -11.36
C PRO A 172 2.50 7.35 -10.43
N ALA A 173 1.54 7.51 -9.50
CA ALA A 173 1.56 8.60 -8.53
C ALA A 173 2.77 8.52 -7.58
N PHE A 174 3.20 7.30 -7.22
CA PHE A 174 4.36 7.09 -6.37
C PHE A 174 5.67 7.42 -7.10
N GLY A 175 5.81 7.02 -8.37
CA GLY A 175 6.98 7.32 -9.19
C GLY A 175 7.26 8.81 -9.42
N ARG A 176 6.27 9.68 -9.20
CA ARG A 176 6.43 11.15 -9.25
C ARG A 176 7.08 11.74 -8.00
N VAL A 177 7.02 11.01 -6.89
CA VAL A 177 7.50 11.48 -5.58
C VAL A 177 8.79 10.75 -5.19
N VAL A 178 8.92 9.48 -5.57
CA VAL A 178 10.13 8.68 -5.35
C VAL A 178 10.63 8.15 -6.71
N PRO A 179 11.87 8.45 -7.12
CA PRO A 179 12.44 7.94 -8.37
C PRO A 179 12.61 6.42 -8.30
N LEU A 180 11.65 5.68 -8.88
CA LEU A 180 11.58 4.22 -8.79
C LEU A 180 12.84 3.50 -9.29
N GLY A 181 13.50 4.04 -10.33
CA GLY A 181 14.76 3.51 -10.83
C GLY A 181 15.87 3.58 -9.77
N ALA A 182 16.09 4.75 -9.18
CA ALA A 182 17.08 4.94 -8.12
C ALA A 182 16.75 4.14 -6.85
N LEU A 183 15.47 4.04 -6.46
CA LEU A 183 15.06 3.19 -5.34
C LEU A 183 15.39 1.71 -5.60
N PHE A 184 15.18 1.23 -6.82
CA PHE A 184 15.47 -0.16 -7.18
C PHE A 184 16.97 -0.43 -7.31
N GLU A 185 17.73 0.46 -7.93
CA GLU A 185 19.19 0.40 -7.97
C GLU A 185 19.78 0.38 -6.55
N SER A 186 19.23 1.18 -5.65
CA SER A 186 19.60 1.16 -4.23
C SER A 186 19.26 -0.17 -3.56
N ALA A 187 18.07 -0.72 -3.81
CA ALA A 187 17.69 -2.04 -3.30
C ALA A 187 18.62 -3.15 -3.83
N GLU A 188 19.04 -3.06 -5.09
CA GLU A 188 20.00 -3.99 -5.70
C GLU A 188 21.39 -3.85 -5.06
N ALA A 189 21.89 -2.61 -4.89
CA ALA A 189 23.17 -2.33 -4.25
C ALA A 189 23.23 -2.84 -2.79
N ASN A 190 22.10 -2.82 -2.09
CA ASN A 190 21.96 -3.38 -0.73
C ASN A 190 21.68 -4.91 -0.72
N GLY A 191 21.67 -5.57 -1.88
CA GLY A 191 21.53 -7.02 -1.97
C GLY A 191 20.12 -7.57 -1.76
N LEU A 192 19.07 -6.74 -1.80
CA LEU A 192 17.68 -7.17 -1.55
C LEU A 192 17.18 -8.17 -2.59
N LEU A 193 17.73 -8.18 -3.81
CA LEU A 193 17.38 -9.19 -4.82
C LEU A 193 17.94 -10.58 -4.51
N HIS A 194 18.95 -10.67 -3.65
CA HIS A 194 19.62 -11.92 -3.29
C HIS A 194 19.28 -12.40 -1.88
N ASP A 195 18.72 -11.53 -1.03
CA ASP A 195 18.24 -11.89 0.30
C ASP A 195 16.91 -12.66 0.21
N ARG A 196 16.89 -13.88 0.74
CA ARG A 196 15.69 -14.75 0.78
C ARG A 196 14.47 -14.10 1.45
N ARG A 197 14.68 -13.12 2.33
CA ARG A 197 13.62 -12.41 3.07
C ARG A 197 12.87 -11.40 2.20
N THR A 198 13.56 -10.78 1.24
CA THR A 198 13.07 -9.63 0.46
C THR A 198 12.98 -9.90 -1.04
N ALA A 199 13.81 -10.81 -1.57
CA ALA A 199 13.84 -11.16 -2.99
C ALA A 199 12.45 -11.55 -3.58
N PRO A 200 11.58 -12.31 -2.89
CA PRO A 200 10.24 -12.62 -3.42
C PRO A 200 9.36 -11.38 -3.62
N LEU A 201 9.59 -10.32 -2.84
CA LEU A 201 8.85 -9.07 -2.93
C LEU A 201 9.40 -8.18 -4.05
N VAL A 202 10.73 -8.05 -4.12
CA VAL A 202 11.41 -7.13 -5.05
C VAL A 202 11.42 -7.65 -6.50
N SER A 203 11.49 -8.97 -6.68
CA SER A 203 11.60 -9.57 -8.03
C SER A 203 10.40 -9.23 -8.93
N GLY A 204 9.20 -9.06 -8.36
CA GLY A 204 8.01 -8.62 -9.11
C GLY A 204 8.10 -7.16 -9.59
N SER A 205 8.79 -6.31 -8.84
CA SER A 205 8.94 -4.88 -9.13
C SER A 205 9.92 -4.61 -10.27
N ALA A 206 10.89 -5.51 -10.50
CA ALA A 206 11.80 -5.42 -11.65
C ALA A 206 11.05 -5.42 -13.00
N LEU A 207 9.92 -6.12 -13.07
CA LEU A 207 9.05 -6.11 -14.25
C LEU A 207 8.41 -4.73 -14.47
N ALA A 208 8.01 -4.03 -13.40
CA ALA A 208 7.41 -2.71 -13.48
C ALA A 208 8.34 -1.70 -14.17
N LEU A 209 9.62 -1.71 -13.81
CA LEU A 209 10.64 -0.84 -14.37
C LEU A 209 10.91 -1.11 -15.85
N ARG A 210 10.83 -2.38 -16.28
CA ARG A 210 11.03 -2.78 -17.68
C ARG A 210 9.86 -2.40 -18.58
N VAL A 211 8.64 -2.39 -18.04
CA VAL A 211 7.42 -2.11 -18.81
C VAL A 211 7.11 -0.61 -18.89
N ALA A 212 7.66 0.21 -17.98
CA ALA A 212 7.41 1.65 -17.93
C ALA A 212 8.68 2.55 -18.02
N PRO A 213 9.68 2.27 -18.89
CA PRO A 213 10.88 3.10 -18.96
C PRO A 213 10.60 4.54 -19.40
N GLU A 214 9.53 4.76 -20.18
CA GLU A 214 9.20 6.05 -20.80
C GLU A 214 8.27 6.96 -19.98
N ARG A 215 7.86 6.56 -18.77
CA ARG A 215 6.99 7.37 -17.88
C ARG A 215 7.71 7.99 -16.68
N ALA A 216 9.03 7.79 -16.58
CA ALA A 216 9.87 8.23 -15.49
C ALA A 216 10.78 9.43 -15.83
N ALA A 217 10.63 10.01 -17.04
CA ALA A 217 11.25 11.27 -17.46
C ALA A 217 10.19 12.38 -17.50
#